data_AF-A0A099J3H1-F1
#
_entry.id   AF-A0A099J3H1-F1
#
_cell.length_a   1.000
_cell.length_b   1.000
_cell.length_c   1.000
_cell.angle_alpha   90.00
_cell.angle_beta   90.00
_cell.angle_gamma   90.00
#
_symmetry.space_group_name_H-M   'P 1'
#
loop_
_entity.id
_entity.type
_entity.pdbx_description
1 polymer ?
#
loop_
_entity_poly.entity_id
_entity_poly.type
_entity_poly.pdbx_seq_one_letter_code
_entity_poly.pdbx_strand_id
1 'polypeptide(L)'
;MHPLYDVQAFVNGGPHGDMLTQLATLLAANMERTEDDHELYQLRREVMKDSTYLFGMRMATLRDFEAQLRQIVIQRFLRDDPGLAENPVRLEERALLFTLVAAAAIRHAWQCWADGSGTPSLSERVRASFDDVYEMTCRTD
;
A
#
# COMPACT_ATOMS: atom_id res chain seq x y z
N MET A 1 16.42 -8.79 0.15
CA MET A 1 16.53 -7.41 -0.39
C MET A 1 16.15 -6.43 0.72
N HIS A 2 16.90 -5.35 0.92
CA HIS A 2 16.78 -4.46 2.09
C HIS A 2 15.62 -3.44 1.90
N PRO A 3 14.82 -3.09 2.93
CA PRO A 3 13.64 -2.23 2.79
C PRO A 3 13.90 -0.87 2.12
N LEU A 4 15.06 -0.28 2.37
CA LEU A 4 15.48 0.99 1.77
C LEU A 4 15.73 0.89 0.26
N TYR A 5 16.16 -0.28 -0.23
CA TYR A 5 16.40 -0.50 -1.66
C TYR A 5 15.08 -0.54 -2.43
N ASP A 6 14.05 -1.17 -1.87
CA ASP A 6 12.72 -1.23 -2.51
C ASP A 6 12.09 0.16 -2.61
N VAL A 7 12.23 0.99 -1.57
CA VAL A 7 11.76 2.39 -1.60
C VAL A 7 12.50 3.20 -2.65
N GLN A 8 13.83 3.04 -2.76
CA GLN A 8 14.60 3.71 -3.80
C GLN A 8 14.21 3.25 -5.20
N ALA A 9 13.99 1.95 -5.40
CA ALA A 9 13.52 1.41 -6.67
C ALA A 9 12.16 1.99 -7.07
N PHE A 10 11.22 2.10 -6.11
CA PHE A 10 9.95 2.77 -6.33
C PHE A 10 10.13 4.23 -6.72
N VAL A 11 10.86 5.03 -5.92
CA VAL A 11 11.12 6.45 -6.20
C VAL A 11 11.75 6.65 -7.59
N ASN A 12 12.62 5.74 -8.00
CA ASN A 12 13.38 5.79 -9.25
C ASN A 12 12.69 5.18 -10.48
N GLY A 13 11.45 4.69 -10.37
CA GLY A 13 10.75 3.98 -11.46
C GLY A 13 10.50 4.78 -12.76
N GLY A 14 10.79 6.08 -12.80
CA GLY A 14 10.59 7.02 -13.90
C GLY A 14 9.14 7.38 -14.24
N PRO A 15 8.90 8.44 -15.03
CA PRO A 15 7.56 8.96 -15.34
C PRO A 15 6.69 8.02 -16.21
N HIS A 16 7.30 7.00 -16.82
CA HIS A 16 6.61 5.98 -17.61
C HIS A 16 6.34 4.69 -16.82
N GLY A 17 6.85 4.59 -15.60
CA GLY A 17 6.55 3.47 -14.71
C GLY A 17 5.13 3.57 -14.17
N ASP A 18 4.40 2.46 -14.17
CA ASP A 18 3.09 2.41 -13.53
C ASP A 18 3.23 2.54 -12.01
N MET A 19 2.81 3.71 -11.50
CA MET A 19 2.95 4.07 -10.11
C MET A 19 2.13 3.18 -9.16
N LEU A 20 0.93 2.75 -9.57
CA LEU A 20 0.08 1.89 -8.73
C LEU A 20 0.66 0.48 -8.66
N THR A 21 1.06 -0.09 -9.80
CA THR A 21 1.68 -1.42 -9.86
C THR A 21 3.02 -1.47 -9.12
N GLN A 22 3.86 -0.44 -9.27
CA GLN A 22 5.13 -0.36 -8.55
C GLN A 22 4.92 -0.19 -7.03
N LEU A 23 3.90 0.55 -6.62
CA LEU A 23 3.55 0.67 -5.21
C LEU A 23 3.03 -0.66 -4.65
N ALA A 24 2.13 -1.34 -5.38
CA ALA A 24 1.62 -2.66 -5.00
C ALA A 24 2.77 -3.66 -4.78
N THR A 25 3.77 -3.61 -5.66
CA THR A 25 4.98 -4.44 -5.54
C THR A 25 5.78 -4.13 -4.29
N LEU A 26 6.04 -2.85 -4.00
CA LEU A 26 6.74 -2.41 -2.80
C LEU A 26 6.02 -2.86 -1.52
N LEU A 27 4.70 -2.69 -1.48
CA LEU A 27 3.88 -3.01 -0.31
C LEU A 27 3.76 -4.51 -0.10
N ALA A 28 3.54 -5.28 -1.16
CA ALA A 28 3.46 -6.73 -1.09
C ALA A 28 4.78 -7.34 -0.59
N ALA A 29 5.92 -6.84 -1.07
CA ALA A 29 7.25 -7.28 -0.61
C ALA A 29 7.51 -6.92 0.87
N ASN A 30 6.94 -5.82 1.36
CA ASN A 30 6.99 -5.48 2.79
C ASN A 30 6.11 -6.45 3.62
N MET A 31 4.90 -6.74 3.14
CA MET A 31 3.98 -7.66 3.81
C MET A 31 4.56 -9.07 3.88
N GLU A 32 5.12 -9.60 2.78
CA GLU A 32 5.75 -10.92 2.65
C GLU A 32 6.79 -11.18 3.77
N ARG A 33 7.64 -10.20 4.05
CA ARG A 33 8.66 -10.28 5.12
C ARG A 33 8.08 -10.32 6.53
N THR A 34 6.86 -9.84 6.68
CA THR A 34 6.13 -9.86 7.95
C THR A 34 5.33 -11.17 8.09
N GLU A 35 5.26 -11.99 7.03
CA GLU A 35 4.53 -13.27 6.98
C GLU A 35 5.34 -14.51 7.35
N ASP A 36 6.67 -14.47 7.28
CA ASP A 36 7.56 -15.62 7.51
C ASP A 36 7.49 -16.25 8.92
N ASP A 37 6.60 -15.79 9.80
CA ASP A 37 6.33 -16.38 11.12
C ASP A 37 4.97 -17.10 11.11
N HIS A 38 4.95 -18.29 10.49
CA HIS A 38 3.74 -19.04 10.11
C HIS A 38 2.81 -19.43 11.27
N GLU A 39 3.34 -19.74 12.47
CA GLU A 39 2.51 -20.04 13.65
C GLU A 39 1.86 -18.78 14.23
N LEU A 40 2.57 -17.65 14.15
CA LEU A 40 2.03 -16.33 14.53
C LEU A 40 0.94 -15.87 13.55
N TYR A 41 0.95 -16.39 12.32
CA TYR A 41 0.06 -15.98 11.23
C TYR A 41 -1.41 -16.39 11.41
N GLN A 42 -1.65 -17.64 11.82
CA GLN A 42 -3.01 -18.13 12.04
C GLN A 42 -3.62 -17.53 13.31
N LEU A 43 -2.83 -17.45 14.39
CA LEU A 43 -3.27 -16.85 15.66
C LEU A 43 -3.57 -15.35 15.48
N ARG A 44 -2.73 -14.62 14.73
CA ARG A 44 -2.97 -13.20 14.40
C ARG A 44 -4.25 -13.03 13.57
N ARG A 45 -4.58 -13.97 12.70
CA ARG A 45 -5.83 -13.93 11.92
C ARG A 45 -7.06 -14.16 12.79
N GLU A 46 -7.07 -15.19 13.64
CA GLU A 46 -8.20 -15.48 14.54
C GLU A 46 -8.43 -14.34 15.53
N VAL A 47 -7.37 -13.85 16.17
CA VAL A 47 -7.42 -12.73 17.10
C VAL A 47 -7.91 -11.44 16.44
N MET A 48 -7.61 -11.22 15.15
CA MET A 48 -8.10 -10.06 14.41
C MET A 48 -9.56 -10.20 13.96
N LYS A 49 -9.99 -11.40 13.60
CA LYS A 49 -11.39 -11.66 13.21
C LYS A 49 -12.34 -11.43 14.38
N ASP A 50 -11.92 -11.77 15.59
CA ASP A 50 -12.77 -11.74 16.79
C ASP A 50 -12.68 -10.41 17.57
N SER A 51 -11.84 -9.46 17.15
CA SER A 51 -11.60 -8.23 17.90
C SER A 51 -11.66 -6.95 17.04
N THR A 52 -12.80 -6.27 17.08
CA THR A 52 -12.99 -4.92 16.54
C THR A 52 -11.99 -3.91 17.14
N TYR A 53 -11.54 -4.13 18.38
CA TYR A 53 -10.56 -3.29 19.06
C TYR A 53 -9.17 -3.39 18.43
N LEU A 54 -8.71 -4.60 18.08
CA LEU A 54 -7.41 -4.80 17.44
C LEU A 54 -7.40 -4.29 16.00
N PHE A 55 -8.54 -4.38 15.30
CA PHE A 55 -8.72 -3.70 14.02
C PHE A 55 -8.55 -2.18 14.17
N GLY A 56 -9.19 -1.57 15.16
CA GLY A 56 -9.05 -0.14 15.47
C GLY A 56 -7.60 0.27 15.80
N MET A 57 -6.89 -0.53 16.57
CA MET A 57 -5.49 -0.27 16.92
C MET A 57 -4.56 -0.37 15.69
N ARG A 58 -4.80 -1.36 14.81
CA ARG A 58 -4.02 -1.51 13.56
C ARG A 58 -4.33 -0.39 12.55
N MET A 59 -5.58 0.11 12.54
CA MET A 59 -5.94 1.32 11.79
C MET A 59 -5.28 2.59 12.35
N ALA A 60 -4.96 2.64 13.64
CA ALA A 60 -4.16 3.73 14.20
C ALA A 60 -2.72 3.71 13.67
N THR A 61 -2.09 2.54 13.59
CA THR A 61 -0.78 2.35 12.95
C THR A 61 -0.79 2.70 11.46
N LEU A 62 -1.94 2.51 10.80
CA LEU A 62 -2.10 2.87 9.39
C LEU A 62 -1.94 4.38 9.15
N ARG A 63 -2.27 5.25 10.12
CA ARG A 63 -2.11 6.71 9.96
C ARG A 63 -0.65 7.15 9.93
N ASP A 64 0.19 6.56 10.79
CA ASP A 64 1.63 6.83 10.77
C ASP A 64 2.27 6.29 9.49
N PHE A 65 1.80 5.13 9.04
CA PHE A 65 2.17 4.54 7.76
C PHE A 65 1.75 5.43 6.58
N GLU A 66 0.53 5.98 6.58
CA GLU A 66 0.04 6.92 5.56
C GLU A 66 0.93 8.17 5.48
N ALA A 67 1.35 8.73 6.62
CA ALA A 67 2.23 9.89 6.63
C ALA A 67 3.59 9.58 5.98
N GLN A 68 4.19 8.43 6.27
CA GLN A 68 5.45 7.99 5.67
C GLN A 68 5.29 7.70 4.17
N LEU A 69 4.22 6.99 3.80
CA LEU A 69 3.90 6.69 2.41
C LEU A 69 3.71 7.97 1.59
N ARG A 70 3.03 8.98 2.16
CA ARG A 70 2.84 10.27 1.50
C ARG A 70 4.17 10.94 1.16
N GLN A 71 5.15 10.89 2.07
CA GLN A 71 6.49 11.44 1.79
C GLN A 71 7.20 10.72 0.64
N ILE A 72 7.09 9.39 0.59
CA ILE A 72 7.66 8.59 -0.51
C ILE A 72 6.98 8.92 -1.84
N VAL A 73 5.65 9.10 -1.83
CA VAL A 73 4.85 9.49 -3.01
C VAL A 73 5.22 10.90 -3.49
N ILE A 74 5.44 11.86 -2.59
CA ILE A 74 5.92 13.20 -2.94
C ILE A 74 7.29 13.13 -3.63
N GLN A 75 8.22 12.36 -3.07
CA GLN A 75 9.54 12.15 -3.68
C GLN A 75 9.43 11.55 -5.08
N ARG A 76 8.52 10.58 -5.26
CA ARG A 76 8.22 9.97 -6.56
C ARG A 76 7.70 11.01 -7.56
N PHE A 77 6.68 11.79 -7.17
CA PHE A 77 6.11 12.83 -8.04
C PHE A 77 7.11 13.89 -8.46
N LEU A 78 7.93 14.40 -7.52
CA LEU A 78 8.96 15.38 -7.85
C LEU A 78 10.06 14.83 -8.75
N ARG A 79 10.32 13.52 -8.67
CA ARG A 79 11.31 12.87 -9.53
C ARG A 79 10.80 12.64 -10.94
N ASP A 80 9.52 12.30 -11.08
CA ASP A 80 8.87 12.07 -12.37
C ASP A 80 8.55 13.39 -13.08
N ASP A 81 8.18 14.43 -12.34
CA ASP A 81 7.91 15.78 -12.84
C ASP A 81 8.44 16.85 -11.86
N PRO A 82 9.68 17.33 -12.05
CA PRO A 82 10.26 18.39 -11.22
C PRO A 82 9.46 19.70 -11.24
N GLY A 83 8.65 19.95 -12.27
CA GLY A 83 7.81 21.14 -12.38
C GLY A 83 6.71 21.21 -11.33
N LEU A 84 6.33 20.09 -10.73
CA LEU A 84 5.37 20.06 -9.61
C LEU A 84 5.86 20.84 -8.37
N ALA A 85 7.18 21.08 -8.25
CA ALA A 85 7.74 21.91 -7.18
C ALA A 85 7.25 23.36 -7.23
N GLU A 86 6.81 23.85 -8.39
CA GLU A 86 6.29 25.21 -8.58
C GLU A 86 4.90 25.39 -7.95
N ASN A 87 4.19 24.30 -7.66
CA ASN A 87 2.89 24.32 -6.99
C ASN A 87 2.83 23.31 -5.83
N PRO A 88 3.41 23.66 -4.66
CA PRO A 88 3.52 22.74 -3.53
C PRO A 88 2.16 22.31 -2.97
N VAL A 89 1.13 23.16 -3.05
CA VAL A 89 -0.23 22.82 -2.58
C VAL A 89 -0.80 21.69 -3.43
N ARG A 90 -0.74 21.81 -4.76
CA ARG A 90 -1.24 20.78 -5.68
C ARG A 90 -0.46 19.47 -5.56
N LEU A 91 0.85 19.56 -5.33
CA LEU A 91 1.70 18.38 -5.08
C LEU A 91 1.23 17.62 -3.84
N GLU A 92 1.02 18.32 -2.72
CA GLU A 92 0.54 17.73 -1.46
C GLU A 92 -0.86 17.15 -1.59
N GLU A 93 -1.80 17.86 -2.21
CA GLU A 93 -3.17 17.37 -2.44
C GLU A 93 -3.18 16.08 -3.27
N ARG A 94 -2.38 16.05 -4.34
CA ARG A 94 -2.27 14.87 -5.22
C ARG A 94 -1.59 13.70 -4.50
N ALA A 95 -0.55 13.97 -3.71
CA ALA A 95 0.12 12.95 -2.92
C ALA A 95 -0.79 12.38 -1.83
N LEU A 96 -1.56 13.24 -1.17
CA LEU A 96 -2.58 12.84 -0.20
C LEU A 96 -3.62 11.92 -0.84
N LEU A 97 -4.21 12.34 -1.97
CA LEU A 97 -5.22 11.55 -2.67
C LEU A 97 -4.68 10.15 -3.04
N PHE A 98 -3.49 10.09 -3.64
CA PHE A 98 -2.86 8.83 -4.01
C PHE A 98 -2.59 7.94 -2.79
N THR A 99 -2.12 8.53 -1.69
CA THR A 99 -1.87 7.81 -0.43
C THR A 99 -3.17 7.25 0.15
N LEU A 100 -4.28 7.99 0.10
CA LEU A 100 -5.58 7.54 0.59
C LEU A 100 -6.13 6.38 -0.25
N VAL A 101 -5.97 6.42 -1.57
CA VAL A 101 -6.31 5.30 -2.47
C VAL A 101 -5.50 4.06 -2.12
N ALA A 102 -4.18 4.20 -1.95
CA ALA A 102 -3.31 3.11 -1.53
C ALA A 102 -3.73 2.53 -0.16
N ALA A 103 -4.03 3.39 0.81
CA ALA A 103 -4.48 2.97 2.14
C ALA A 103 -5.83 2.23 2.09
N ALA A 104 -6.75 2.65 1.21
CA ALA A 104 -8.00 1.96 0.97
C ALA A 104 -7.77 0.56 0.37
N ALA A 105 -6.89 0.43 -0.61
CA ALA A 105 -6.53 -0.86 -1.22
C ALA A 105 -5.89 -1.82 -0.21
N ILE A 106 -4.98 -1.33 0.64
CA ILE A 106 -4.38 -2.14 1.73
C ILE A 106 -5.44 -2.60 2.71
N ARG A 107 -6.35 -1.70 3.12
CA ARG A 107 -7.43 -2.03 4.05
C ARG A 107 -8.36 -3.09 3.47
N HIS A 108 -8.69 -3.00 2.18
CA HIS A 108 -9.47 -4.00 1.46
C HIS A 108 -8.76 -5.36 1.46
N ALA A 109 -7.49 -5.41 1.06
CA ALA A 109 -6.69 -6.63 1.05
C ALA A 109 -6.70 -7.36 2.40
N TRP A 110 -6.58 -6.58 3.48
CA TRP A 110 -6.59 -7.11 4.84
C TRP A 110 -7.94 -7.68 5.24
N GLN A 111 -9.05 -6.98 4.93
CA GLN A 111 -10.39 -7.48 5.21
C GLN A 111 -10.63 -8.80 4.49
N CYS A 112 -10.32 -8.87 3.19
CA CYS A 112 -10.45 -10.10 2.41
C CYS A 112 -9.58 -11.25 2.96
N TRP A 113 -8.36 -10.96 3.41
CA TRP A 113 -7.47 -11.95 4.01
C TRP A 113 -7.98 -12.44 5.38
N ALA A 114 -8.44 -11.52 6.22
CA ALA A 114 -8.97 -11.83 7.55
C ALA A 114 -10.26 -12.66 7.48
N ASP A 115 -11.15 -12.37 6.52
CA ASP A 115 -12.42 -13.09 6.36
C ASP A 115 -12.27 -14.43 5.61
N GLY A 116 -11.28 -14.56 4.71
CA GLY A 116 -11.03 -15.76 3.90
C GLY A 116 -10.35 -16.92 4.63
N SER A 117 -9.89 -17.96 3.94
CA SER A 117 -9.17 -19.10 4.56
C SER A 117 -7.70 -18.81 4.91
N GLY A 118 -7.23 -17.58 4.75
CA GLY A 118 -5.81 -17.24 4.77
C GLY A 118 -5.08 -17.57 3.44
N THR A 119 -5.83 -18.03 2.43
CA THR A 119 -5.40 -18.20 1.04
C THR A 119 -6.26 -17.33 0.11
N PRO A 120 -5.69 -16.66 -0.90
CA PRO A 120 -4.26 -16.36 -1.08
C PRO A 120 -3.65 -15.57 0.10
N SER A 121 -2.31 -15.49 0.16
CA SER A 121 -1.56 -14.79 1.21
C SER A 121 -1.92 -13.31 1.27
N LEU A 122 -1.57 -12.61 2.35
CA LEU A 122 -1.90 -11.19 2.44
C LEU A 122 -1.09 -10.35 1.44
N SER A 123 0.14 -10.73 1.14
CA SER A 123 0.92 -10.09 0.06
C SER A 123 0.25 -10.26 -1.32
N GLU A 124 -0.31 -11.42 -1.62
CA GLU A 124 -1.10 -11.66 -2.84
C GLU A 124 -2.41 -10.85 -2.84
N ARG A 125 -3.10 -10.76 -1.70
CA ARG A 125 -4.32 -9.94 -1.54
C ARG A 125 -4.05 -8.45 -1.75
N VAL A 126 -2.88 -7.95 -1.34
CA VAL A 126 -2.47 -6.57 -1.62
C VAL A 126 -2.32 -6.36 -3.11
N ARG A 127 -1.59 -7.22 -3.83
CA ARG A 127 -1.44 -7.10 -5.29
C ARG A 127 -2.81 -7.08 -5.98
N ALA A 128 -3.67 -8.06 -5.67
CA ALA A 128 -5.01 -8.14 -6.22
C ALA A 128 -5.85 -6.88 -5.96
N SER A 129 -5.77 -6.30 -4.76
CA SER A 129 -6.54 -5.08 -4.44
C SER A 129 -6.08 -3.86 -5.22
N PHE A 130 -4.79 -3.76 -5.55
CA PHE A 130 -4.29 -2.68 -6.40
C PHE A 130 -4.65 -2.91 -7.87
N ASP A 131 -4.63 -4.17 -8.34
CA ASP A 131 -5.11 -4.54 -9.66
C ASP A 131 -6.61 -4.18 -9.81
N ASP A 132 -7.43 -4.48 -8.80
CA ASP A 132 -8.86 -4.10 -8.78
C ASP A 132 -9.04 -2.57 -8.89
N VAL A 133 -8.27 -1.79 -8.12
CA VAL A 133 -8.30 -0.31 -8.21
C VAL A 133 -7.93 0.17 -9.61
N TYR A 134 -6.89 -0.42 -10.22
CA TYR A 134 -6.48 -0.08 -11.57
C TYR A 134 -7.57 -0.42 -12.58
N GLU A 135 -8.12 -1.63 -12.53
CA GLU A 135 -9.21 -2.05 -13.42
C GLU A 135 -10.44 -1.14 -13.29
N MET A 136 -10.85 -0.80 -12.06
CA MET A 136 -12.00 0.07 -11.82
C MET A 136 -11.81 1.50 -12.35
N THR A 137 -10.57 2.00 -12.38
CA THR A 137 -10.27 3.38 -12.80
C THR A 137 -9.89 3.49 -14.27
N CYS A 138 -9.34 2.44 -14.86
CA CYS A 138 -8.99 2.39 -16.29
C CYS A 138 -10.10 1.82 -17.17
N ARG A 139 -10.98 0.94 -16.67
CA ARG A 139 -12.20 0.51 -17.37
C ARG A 139 -13.35 1.45 -17.03
N THR A 140 -13.27 2.66 -17.58
CA THR A 140 -14.49 3.39 -17.91
C THR A 140 -14.67 3.20 -19.42
N ASP A 141 -15.53 2.23 -19.76
CA ASP A 141 -15.91 1.68 -21.08
C ASP A 141 -15.08 0.50 -21.63
#